data_AF-A0A4S3JSP1-F1
#
_entry.id   AF-A0A4S3JSP1-F1
#
_cell.length_a   1.000
_cell.length_b   1.000
_cell.length_c   1.000
_cell.angle_alpha   90.00
_cell.angle_beta   90.00
_cell.angle_gamma   90.00
#
_symmetry.space_group_name_H-M   'P 1'
#
loop_
_entity.id
_entity.type
_entity.pdbx_description
1 polymer ?
#
loop_
_entity_poly.entity_id
_entity_poly.type
_entity_poly.pdbx_seq_one_letter_code
_entity_poly.pdbx_strand_id
1 'polypeptide(L)'
;MALSQDKYDIVIVGAGPVGILLSLCMSRWGYKVKHIDNRPVPTATGRADGIQPRSTEILRNLGLKRQIMAYEPAKVYDVAFWDPRPDGNGIHRTSSWPSCPGFIDTRYPFTTLVHQGKIERVFLDEIKKAGTTVERPWTIHGFKNDGLDPTYPVEVQLKSIDTNVIETVRTKYLFSGEGARSFIRQQLGINIRHKDPISYVWGVMDGVVRTNFPDIEVSE
;
A
#
# COMPACT_ATOMS: atom_id res chain seq x y z
N MET A 1 -9.91 35.03 20.10
CA MET A 1 -9.20 33.87 20.70
C MET A 1 -8.96 32.88 19.59
N ALA A 2 -7.70 32.62 19.22
CA ALA A 2 -7.40 31.59 18.23
C ALA A 2 -7.73 30.23 18.86
N LEU A 3 -8.61 29.46 18.22
CA LEU A 3 -8.84 28.06 18.58
C LEU A 3 -7.47 27.36 18.62
N SER A 4 -7.18 26.68 19.73
CA SER A 4 -5.99 25.84 19.88
C SER A 4 -5.93 24.86 18.70
N GLN A 5 -5.03 25.09 17.74
CA GLN A 5 -4.80 24.16 16.63
C GLN A 5 -4.13 22.90 17.18
N ASP A 6 -4.68 21.73 16.85
CA ASP A 6 -4.06 20.47 17.23
C ASP A 6 -2.70 20.30 16.56
N LYS A 7 -1.74 19.78 17.33
CA LYS A 7 -0.35 19.59 16.90
C LYS A 7 0.00 18.10 16.81
N TYR A 8 0.70 17.72 15.74
CA TYR A 8 1.13 16.35 15.45
C TYR A 8 2.61 16.34 15.03
N ASP A 9 3.32 15.23 15.27
CA ASP A 9 4.68 15.09 14.74
C ASP A 9 4.64 14.86 13.22
N ILE A 10 3.65 14.10 12.75
CA ILE A 10 3.45 13.82 11.33
C ILE A 10 1.97 13.70 10.98
N VAL A 11 1.60 14.30 9.85
CA VAL A 11 0.32 14.08 9.17
C VAL A 11 0.58 13.20 7.95
N ILE A 12 -0.12 12.07 7.86
CA ILE A 12 -0.04 11.11 6.77
C ILE A 12 -1.36 11.15 5.99
N VAL A 13 -1.30 11.40 4.69
CA VAL A 13 -2.47 11.46 3.80
C VAL A 13 -2.46 10.27 2.85
N GLY A 14 -3.41 9.36 3.01
CA GLY A 14 -3.57 8.16 2.19
C GLY A 14 -3.12 6.89 2.89
N ALA A 15 -4.08 6.01 3.18
CA ALA A 15 -3.91 4.72 3.83
C ALA A 15 -3.84 3.56 2.82
N GLY A 16 -3.08 3.75 1.74
CA GLY A 16 -2.57 2.64 0.95
C GLY A 16 -1.39 1.94 1.65
N PRO A 17 -0.77 0.93 1.03
CA PRO A 17 0.33 0.15 1.62
C PRO A 17 1.48 1.00 2.17
N VAL A 18 1.83 2.08 1.48
CA VAL A 18 2.92 2.98 1.89
C VAL A 18 2.55 3.78 3.14
N GLY A 19 1.35 4.38 3.18
CA GLY A 19 0.92 5.21 4.32
C GLY A 19 0.71 4.41 5.59
N ILE A 20 0.12 3.20 5.49
CA ILE A 20 -0.07 2.32 6.66
C ILE A 20 1.26 1.78 7.20
N LEU A 21 2.22 1.44 6.33
CA LEU A 21 3.56 1.04 6.76
C LEU A 21 4.25 2.16 7.53
N LEU A 22 4.24 3.39 6.99
CA LEU A 22 4.83 4.54 7.66
C LEU A 22 4.16 4.84 9.00
N SER A 23 2.82 4.82 9.02
CA SER A 23 2.02 5.06 10.21
C SER A 23 2.33 4.05 11.31
N LEU A 24 2.52 2.77 10.97
CA LEU A 24 2.92 1.74 11.93
C LEU A 24 4.30 2.04 12.53
N CYS A 25 5.29 2.33 11.70
CA CYS A 25 6.65 2.64 12.17
C CYS A 25 6.64 3.85 13.10
N MET A 26 6.02 4.96 12.68
CA MET A 26 5.97 6.20 13.46
C MET A 26 5.22 6.02 14.78
N SER A 27 4.10 5.29 14.77
CA SER A 27 3.34 5.03 16.00
C SER A 27 4.12 4.16 16.98
N ARG A 28 4.82 3.12 16.49
CA ARG A 28 5.66 2.25 17.35
C ARG A 28 6.87 2.98 17.93
N TRP A 29 7.36 4.02 17.27
CA TRP A 29 8.42 4.88 17.78
C TRP A 29 7.93 5.97 18.74
N GLY A 30 6.62 6.03 19.03
CA GLY A 30 6.04 6.94 20.01
C GLY A 30 5.75 8.34 19.48
N TYR A 31 5.78 8.55 18.15
CA TYR A 31 5.40 9.83 17.55
C TYR A 31 3.89 10.03 17.52
N LYS A 32 3.44 11.28 17.66
CA LYS A 32 2.02 11.63 17.54
C LYS A 32 1.64 11.73 16.06
N VAL A 33 0.89 10.75 15.56
CA VAL A 33 0.53 10.60 14.15
C VAL A 33 -0.94 10.96 13.90
N LYS A 34 -1.21 11.85 12.94
CA LYS A 34 -2.55 12.02 12.33
C LYS A 34 -2.52 11.30 10.98
N HIS A 35 -3.35 10.27 10.78
CA HIS A 35 -3.41 9.53 9.53
C HIS A 35 -4.82 9.56 8.97
N ILE A 36 -4.99 10.10 7.76
CA ILE A 36 -6.29 10.20 7.08
C ILE A 36 -6.33 9.42 5.77
N ASP A 37 -7.52 8.98 5.36
CA ASP A 37 -7.78 8.44 4.01
C ASP A 37 -9.17 8.87 3.53
N ASN A 38 -9.30 9.11 2.22
CA ASN A 38 -10.53 9.62 1.62
C ASN A 38 -11.55 8.52 1.32
N ARG A 39 -11.14 7.24 1.33
CA ARG A 39 -12.07 6.12 1.18
C ARG A 39 -12.85 5.95 2.47
N PRO A 40 -14.15 5.64 2.40
CA PRO A 40 -14.97 5.48 3.60
C PRO A 40 -14.63 4.22 4.39
N VAL A 41 -14.10 3.19 3.71
CA VAL A 41 -13.75 1.90 4.32
C VAL A 41 -12.38 1.41 3.83
N PRO A 42 -11.71 0.51 4.59
CA PRO A 42 -10.53 -0.22 4.10
C PRO A 42 -10.80 -0.93 2.76
N THR A 43 -9.73 -1.33 2.07
CA THR A 43 -9.83 -1.90 0.72
C THR A 43 -10.73 -3.14 0.69
N ALA A 44 -11.92 -3.01 0.09
CA ALA A 44 -12.88 -4.11 -0.06
C ALA A 44 -12.43 -5.12 -1.14
N THR A 45 -11.96 -4.61 -2.28
CA THR A 45 -11.38 -5.39 -3.38
C THR A 45 -9.94 -4.97 -3.59
N GLY A 46 -9.00 -5.89 -3.35
CA GLY A 46 -7.57 -5.65 -3.52
C GLY A 46 -7.22 -5.28 -4.95
N ARG A 47 -6.17 -4.47 -5.12
CA ARG A 47 -5.57 -4.16 -6.43
C ARG A 47 -4.15 -4.72 -6.55
N ALA A 48 -3.66 -5.33 -5.48
CA ALA A 48 -2.35 -5.93 -5.36
C ALA A 48 -2.45 -7.12 -4.40
N ASP A 49 -1.64 -8.14 -4.65
CA ASP A 49 -1.61 -9.38 -3.87
C ASP A 49 -0.18 -9.89 -3.65
N GLY A 50 0.73 -9.57 -4.56
CA GLY A 50 2.13 -9.98 -4.53
C GLY A 50 2.99 -9.27 -3.49
N ILE A 51 3.58 -10.06 -2.60
CA ILE A 51 4.61 -9.67 -1.65
C ILE A 51 5.92 -10.37 -2.05
N GLN A 52 6.89 -9.58 -2.47
CA GLN A 52 8.20 -10.07 -2.88
C GLN A 52 9.02 -10.60 -1.68
N PRO A 53 9.99 -11.51 -1.90
CA PRO A 53 10.83 -12.10 -0.84
C PRO A 53 11.40 -11.07 0.16
N ARG A 54 11.96 -9.97 -0.36
CA ARG A 54 12.52 -8.91 0.47
C ARG A 54 11.47 -8.19 1.33
N SER A 55 10.26 -8.02 0.80
CA SER A 55 9.14 -7.45 1.57
C SER A 55 8.70 -8.40 2.68
N THR A 56 8.71 -9.72 2.44
CA THR A 56 8.43 -10.73 3.47
C THR A 56 9.45 -10.68 4.62
N GLU A 57 10.73 -10.43 4.32
CA GLU A 57 11.76 -10.22 5.35
C GLU A 57 11.52 -8.95 6.16
N ILE A 58 11.12 -7.85 5.51
CA ILE A 58 10.76 -6.61 6.21
C ILE A 58 9.55 -6.84 7.13
N LEU A 59 8.52 -7.54 6.64
CA LEU A 59 7.34 -7.91 7.44
C LEU A 59 7.73 -8.79 8.63
N ARG A 60 8.73 -9.66 8.50
CA ARG A 60 9.28 -10.44 9.62
C ARG A 60 9.92 -9.52 10.65
N ASN A 61 10.76 -8.58 10.24
CA ASN A 61 11.42 -7.64 11.16
C ASN A 61 10.41 -6.73 11.88
N LEU A 62 9.27 -6.44 11.24
CA LEU A 62 8.15 -5.73 11.84
C LEU A 62 7.24 -6.63 12.70
N GLY A 63 7.52 -7.93 12.82
CA GLY A 63 6.70 -8.89 13.58
C GLY A 63 5.35 -9.25 12.92
N LEU A 64 5.12 -8.85 11.67
CA LEU A 64 3.85 -9.02 10.96
C LEU A 64 3.78 -10.31 10.15
N LYS A 65 4.94 -10.88 9.77
CA LYS A 65 4.99 -12.09 8.92
C LYS A 65 4.08 -13.20 9.40
N ARG A 66 4.07 -13.50 10.72
CA ARG A 66 3.25 -14.59 11.27
C ARG A 66 1.75 -14.36 11.05
N GLN A 67 1.29 -13.12 11.24
CA GLN A 67 -0.12 -12.76 11.05
C GLN A 67 -0.52 -12.83 9.57
N ILE A 68 0.39 -12.44 8.67
CA ILE A 68 0.17 -12.57 7.22
C ILE A 68 0.11 -14.05 6.80
N MET A 69 1.03 -14.88 7.30
CA MET A 69 1.08 -16.31 6.96
C MET A 69 -0.09 -17.11 7.54
N ALA A 70 -0.75 -16.62 8.59
CA ALA A 70 -1.95 -17.23 9.15
C ALA A 70 -3.18 -17.15 8.22
N TYR A 71 -3.13 -16.34 7.15
CA TYR A 71 -4.14 -16.35 6.09
C TYR A 71 -3.91 -17.42 5.02
N GLU A 72 -2.91 -18.29 5.21
CA GLU A 72 -2.53 -19.36 4.27
C GLU A 72 -2.34 -18.80 2.85
N PRO A 73 -1.43 -17.83 2.68
CA PRO A 73 -1.22 -17.21 1.37
C PRO A 73 -0.61 -18.21 0.40
N ALA A 74 -0.95 -18.09 -0.88
CA ALA A 74 -0.29 -18.87 -1.92
C ALA A 74 1.18 -18.45 -2.04
N LYS A 75 2.05 -19.40 -2.36
CA LYS A 75 3.49 -19.20 -2.48
C LYS A 75 3.94 -19.59 -3.87
N VAL A 76 4.32 -18.62 -4.68
CA VAL A 76 4.80 -18.85 -6.03
C VAL A 76 6.29 -19.15 -5.98
N TYR A 77 6.65 -20.39 -6.25
CA TYR A 77 8.04 -20.86 -6.32
C TYR A 77 8.58 -20.82 -7.75
N ASP A 78 7.73 -21.15 -8.73
CA ASP A 78 8.09 -21.23 -10.14
C ASP A 78 7.05 -20.51 -11.01
N VAL A 79 7.51 -20.02 -12.17
CA VAL A 79 6.69 -19.39 -13.20
C VAL A 79 6.83 -20.22 -14.48
N ALA A 80 5.71 -20.76 -14.98
CA ALA A 80 5.66 -21.47 -16.25
C ALA A 80 5.35 -20.50 -17.40
N PHE A 81 6.10 -20.59 -18.49
CA PHE A 81 5.87 -19.81 -19.71
C PHE A 81 5.17 -20.68 -20.75
N TRP A 82 4.12 -20.13 -21.35
CA TRP A 82 3.30 -20.79 -22.36
C TRP A 82 3.19 -19.90 -23.58
N ASP A 83 3.47 -20.47 -24.75
CA ASP A 83 3.44 -19.76 -26.03
C ASP A 83 2.53 -20.49 -27.04
N PRO A 84 2.07 -19.80 -28.10
CA PRO A 84 1.34 -20.44 -29.18
C PRO A 84 2.15 -21.56 -29.83
N ARG A 85 1.49 -22.68 -30.14
CA ARG A 85 2.13 -23.75 -30.91
C ARG A 85 2.44 -23.30 -32.34
N PRO A 86 3.52 -23.81 -32.95
CA PRO A 86 3.84 -23.50 -34.35
C PRO A 86 2.75 -23.89 -35.36
N ASP A 87 1.93 -24.90 -35.04
CA ASP A 87 0.80 -25.34 -35.86
C ASP A 87 -0.47 -24.48 -35.69
N GLY A 88 -0.43 -23.47 -34.82
CA GLY A 88 -1.56 -22.60 -34.48
C GLY A 88 -2.62 -23.24 -33.59
N ASN A 89 -2.47 -24.51 -33.19
CA ASN A 89 -3.48 -25.24 -32.43
C ASN A 89 -3.26 -25.14 -30.92
N GLY A 90 -3.53 -23.94 -30.38
CA GLY A 90 -3.49 -23.67 -28.95
C GLY A 90 -2.08 -23.32 -28.45
N ILE A 91 -1.84 -23.59 -27.17
CA ILE A 91 -0.63 -23.21 -26.45
C ILE A 91 0.11 -24.43 -25.91
N HIS A 92 1.42 -24.29 -25.67
CA HIS A 92 2.23 -25.30 -24.98
C HIS A 92 3.23 -24.63 -24.02
N ARG A 93 3.62 -25.36 -22.96
CA ARG A 93 4.70 -24.90 -22.07
C ARG A 93 6.02 -24.88 -22.84
N THR A 94 6.69 -23.74 -22.84
CA THR A 94 8.00 -23.54 -23.47
C THR A 94 9.13 -23.61 -22.47
N SER A 95 8.92 -23.10 -21.26
CA SER A 95 9.91 -23.11 -20.20
C SER A 95 9.27 -22.92 -18.82
N SER A 96 10.09 -23.08 -17.78
CA SER A 96 9.76 -22.68 -16.41
C SER A 96 10.98 -22.00 -15.79
N TRP A 97 10.74 -21.05 -14.91
CA TRP A 97 11.80 -20.35 -14.19
C TRP A 97 11.43 -20.11 -12.72
N PRO A 98 12.38 -20.23 -11.77
CA PRO A 98 12.11 -19.91 -10.39
C PRO A 98 11.66 -18.46 -10.23
N SER A 99 10.57 -18.25 -9.49
CA SER A 99 10.07 -16.92 -9.11
C SER A 99 11.12 -16.14 -8.31
N CYS A 100 11.98 -16.85 -7.57
CA CYS A 100 13.18 -16.29 -6.96
C CYS A 100 14.40 -17.11 -7.40
N PRO A 101 15.25 -16.58 -8.31
CA PRO A 101 16.45 -17.27 -8.75
C PRO A 101 17.42 -17.57 -7.61
N GLY A 102 18.07 -18.74 -7.63
CA GLY A 102 18.94 -19.20 -6.53
C GLY A 102 20.20 -18.35 -6.27
N PHE A 103 20.55 -17.42 -7.16
CA PHE A 103 21.61 -16.45 -6.92
C PHE A 103 21.17 -15.26 -6.05
N ILE A 104 19.86 -15.11 -5.81
CA ILE A 104 19.32 -14.12 -4.89
C ILE A 104 19.32 -14.72 -3.50
N ASP A 105 20.18 -14.20 -2.62
CA ASP A 105 20.20 -14.59 -1.22
C ASP A 105 18.95 -14.05 -0.49
N THR A 106 17.96 -14.91 -0.30
CA THR A 106 16.77 -14.61 0.48
C THR A 106 16.35 -15.79 1.34
N ARG A 107 15.80 -15.48 2.53
CA ARG A 107 15.27 -16.50 3.44
C ARG A 107 13.95 -17.10 2.98
N TYR A 108 13.24 -16.42 2.09
CA TYR A 108 11.91 -16.80 1.64
C TYR A 108 11.89 -16.84 0.11
N PRO A 109 12.37 -17.93 -0.52
CA PRO A 109 12.57 -18.03 -1.97
C PRO A 109 11.25 -18.24 -2.73
N PHE A 110 10.25 -17.42 -2.44
CA PHE A 110 8.93 -17.45 -3.06
C PHE A 110 8.26 -16.08 -2.99
N THR A 111 7.41 -15.78 -3.97
CA THR A 111 6.52 -14.62 -3.92
C THR A 111 5.24 -15.03 -3.19
N THR A 112 4.88 -14.29 -2.15
CA THR A 112 3.66 -14.56 -1.37
C THR A 112 2.48 -13.83 -2.01
N LEU A 113 1.39 -14.52 -2.30
CA LEU A 113 0.16 -13.92 -2.83
C LEU A 113 -0.94 -13.92 -1.77
N VAL A 114 -1.45 -12.75 -1.43
CA VAL A 114 -2.54 -12.59 -0.47
C VAL A 114 -3.33 -11.32 -0.71
N HIS A 115 -4.66 -11.41 -0.63
CA HIS A 115 -5.56 -10.28 -0.86
C HIS A 115 -5.15 -9.02 -0.08
N GLN A 116 -5.02 -7.88 -0.78
CA GLN A 116 -4.57 -6.60 -0.20
C GLN A 116 -5.28 -6.25 1.11
N GLY A 117 -6.60 -6.44 1.19
CA GLY A 117 -7.39 -6.12 2.38
C GLY A 117 -6.96 -6.90 3.62
N LYS A 118 -6.48 -8.15 3.46
CA LYS A 118 -5.94 -8.97 4.56
C LYS A 118 -4.60 -8.40 5.06
N ILE A 119 -3.75 -7.94 4.14
CA ILE A 119 -2.50 -7.24 4.48
C ILE A 119 -2.82 -5.96 5.24
N GLU A 120 -3.68 -5.10 4.68
CA GLU A 120 -4.07 -3.83 5.30
C GLU A 120 -4.66 -4.05 6.69
N ARG A 121 -5.47 -5.10 6.86
CA ARG A 121 -6.06 -5.43 8.17
C ARG A 121 -5.00 -5.67 9.24
N VAL A 122 -3.98 -6.46 8.93
CA VAL A 122 -2.85 -6.74 9.84
C VAL A 122 -2.16 -5.43 10.25
N PHE A 123 -1.90 -4.54 9.30
CA PHE A 123 -1.30 -3.24 9.61
C PHE A 123 -2.23 -2.37 10.47
N LEU A 124 -3.52 -2.26 10.12
CA LEU A 124 -4.48 -1.42 10.85
C LEU A 124 -4.66 -1.88 12.29
N ASP A 125 -4.71 -3.19 12.53
CA ASP A 125 -4.82 -3.75 13.89
C ASP A 125 -3.56 -3.42 14.72
N GLU A 126 -2.37 -3.45 14.11
CA GLU A 126 -1.10 -3.12 14.78
C GLU A 126 -0.90 -1.62 15.00
N ILE A 127 -1.32 -0.77 14.05
CA ILE A 127 -1.34 0.69 14.22
C ILE A 127 -2.25 1.06 15.40
N LYS A 128 -3.42 0.42 15.51
CA LYS A 128 -4.34 0.61 16.64
C LYS A 128 -3.73 0.23 17.98
N LYS A 129 -3.01 -0.91 18.05
CA LYS A 129 -2.27 -1.32 19.26
C LYS A 129 -1.17 -0.32 19.63
N ALA A 130 -0.57 0.33 18.64
CA ALA A 130 0.43 1.38 18.83
C ALA A 130 -0.18 2.77 19.16
N GLY A 131 -1.50 2.89 19.30
CA GLY A 131 -2.17 4.12 19.76
C GLY A 131 -2.63 5.07 18.65
N THR A 132 -2.53 4.67 17.38
CA THR A 132 -2.97 5.49 16.24
C THR A 132 -4.14 4.83 15.54
N THR A 133 -5.02 5.62 14.92
CA THR A 133 -6.06 5.12 14.02
C THR A 133 -6.07 5.91 12.73
N VAL A 134 -6.56 5.28 11.65
CA VAL A 134 -6.75 5.99 10.39
C VAL A 134 -8.16 6.59 10.35
N GLU A 135 -8.25 7.91 10.28
CA GLU A 135 -9.50 8.64 10.18
C GLU A 135 -10.03 8.64 8.75
N ARG A 136 -11.31 8.33 8.61
CA ARG A 136 -12.01 8.19 7.33
C ARG A 136 -13.46 8.70 7.47
N PRO A 137 -14.09 9.16 6.38
CA PRO A 137 -13.48 9.59 5.13
C PRO A 137 -13.00 11.05 5.25
N TRP A 138 -11.69 11.26 5.12
CA TRP A 138 -11.05 12.57 5.24
C TRP A 138 -10.09 12.80 4.07
N THR A 139 -10.05 14.04 3.58
CA THR A 139 -9.14 14.45 2.51
C THR A 139 -8.35 15.68 2.92
N ILE A 140 -7.20 15.89 2.29
CA ILE A 140 -6.45 17.13 2.44
C ILE A 140 -7.05 18.19 1.49
N HIS A 141 -7.28 19.39 2.01
CA HIS A 141 -7.80 20.52 1.26
C HIS A 141 -6.70 21.54 0.91
N GLY A 142 -5.68 21.64 1.76
CA GLY A 142 -4.57 22.56 1.57
C GLY A 142 -3.48 22.36 2.59
N PHE A 143 -2.29 22.86 2.29
CA PHE A 143 -1.19 22.92 3.24
C PHE A 143 -0.28 24.11 2.88
N LYS A 144 0.43 24.62 3.88
CA LYS A 144 1.50 25.61 3.69
C LYS A 144 2.56 25.40 4.77
N ASN A 145 3.81 25.66 4.41
CA ASN A 145 4.88 25.82 5.38
C ASN A 145 5.09 27.33 5.58
N ASP A 146 4.47 27.87 6.64
CA ASP A 146 4.51 29.30 6.93
C ASP A 146 5.58 29.67 7.97
N GLY A 147 6.19 28.68 8.62
CA GLY A 147 7.21 28.90 9.65
C GLY A 147 6.73 29.68 10.87
N LEU A 148 5.41 29.88 11.04
CA LEU A 148 4.86 30.68 12.14
C LEU A 148 5.02 29.98 13.49
N ASP A 149 5.05 28.65 13.50
CA ASP A 149 5.40 27.84 14.68
C ASP A 149 6.80 27.23 14.45
N PRO A 150 7.81 27.58 15.28
CA PRO A 150 9.18 27.08 15.12
C PRO A 150 9.31 25.56 15.23
N THR A 151 8.38 24.90 15.94
CA THR A 151 8.39 23.45 16.15
C THR A 151 7.49 22.73 15.16
N TYR A 152 6.35 23.31 14.80
CA TYR A 152 5.33 22.72 13.91
C TYR A 152 5.04 23.64 12.71
N PRO A 153 6.02 23.82 11.79
CA PRO A 153 5.99 24.87 10.78
C PRO A 153 4.98 24.65 9.66
N VAL A 154 4.44 23.42 9.53
CA VAL A 154 3.49 23.07 8.47
C VAL A 154 2.06 23.16 8.99
N GLU A 155 1.26 24.04 8.40
CA GLU A 155 -0.20 24.08 8.59
C GLU A 155 -0.88 23.20 7.53
N VAL A 156 -1.79 22.32 7.97
CA VAL A 156 -2.52 21.39 7.10
C VAL A 156 -4.01 21.54 7.33
N GLN A 157 -4.76 21.71 6.25
CA GLN A 157 -6.22 21.77 6.26
C GLN A 157 -6.78 20.42 5.82
N LEU A 158 -7.51 19.77 6.72
CA LEU A 158 -8.16 18.49 6.51
C LEU A 158 -9.66 18.71 6.40
N LYS A 159 -10.32 18.02 5.48
CA LYS A 159 -11.75 18.13 5.25
C LYS A 159 -12.42 16.77 5.41
N SER A 160 -13.41 16.69 6.29
CA SER A 160 -14.31 15.54 6.37
C SER A 160 -15.18 15.50 5.12
N ILE A 161 -15.20 14.37 4.43
CA ILE A 161 -15.98 14.21 3.20
C ILE A 161 -17.48 14.13 3.52
N ASP A 162 -17.85 13.50 4.63
CA ASP A 162 -19.25 13.32 5.02
C ASP A 162 -19.89 14.61 5.53
N THR A 163 -19.17 15.36 6.38
CA THR A 163 -19.74 16.52 7.08
C THR A 163 -19.34 17.86 6.46
N ASN A 164 -18.38 17.88 5.53
CA ASN A 164 -17.72 19.09 5.02
C ASN A 164 -17.01 19.95 6.07
N VAL A 165 -16.88 19.48 7.31
CA VAL A 165 -16.11 20.17 8.36
C VAL A 165 -14.64 20.25 7.94
N ILE A 166 -14.04 21.41 8.14
CA ILE A 166 -12.61 21.65 7.92
C ILE A 166 -11.92 21.76 9.29
N GLU A 167 -10.90 20.92 9.48
CA GLU A 167 -9.99 20.94 10.63
C GLU A 167 -8.65 21.50 10.16
N THR A 168 -8.07 22.43 10.93
CA THR A 168 -6.72 22.95 10.68
C THR A 168 -5.79 22.47 11.78
N VAL A 169 -4.74 21.75 11.39
CA VAL A 169 -3.72 21.20 12.29
C VAL A 169 -2.34 21.74 11.95
N ARG A 170 -1.43 21.71 12.93
CA ARG A 170 0.00 21.97 12.70
C ARG A 170 0.82 20.70 12.87
N THR A 171 1.83 20.55 12.02
CA THR A 171 2.70 19.37 12.00
C THR A 171 4.16 19.70 11.73
N LYS A 172 5.06 18.83 12.18
CA LYS A 172 6.48 18.91 11.80
C LYS A 172 6.69 18.45 10.37
N TYR A 173 6.00 17.37 10.00
CA TYR A 173 6.08 16.75 8.69
C TYR A 173 4.70 16.44 8.10
N LEU A 174 4.59 16.60 6.78
CA LEU A 174 3.44 16.16 5.99
C LEU A 174 3.93 15.08 5.01
N PHE A 175 3.30 13.92 5.03
CA PHE A 175 3.61 12.80 4.15
C PHE A 175 2.43 12.45 3.24
N SER A 176 2.68 12.35 1.94
CA SER A 176 1.68 11.94 0.95
C SER A 176 1.84 10.47 0.56
N GLY A 177 0.84 9.68 0.95
CA GLY A 177 0.58 8.31 0.50
C GLY A 177 -0.61 8.21 -0.47
N GLU A 178 -1.00 9.30 -1.13
CA GLU A 178 -2.21 9.42 -1.97
C GLU A 178 -2.14 8.66 -3.31
N GLY A 179 -0.97 8.15 -3.67
CA GLY A 179 -0.75 7.40 -4.91
C GLY A 179 -0.71 8.25 -6.19
N ALA A 180 -1.10 7.64 -7.32
CA ALA A 180 -0.84 8.20 -8.65
C ALA A 180 -1.46 9.59 -8.89
N ARG A 181 -2.60 9.91 -8.24
CA ARG A 181 -3.32 11.18 -8.39
C ARG A 181 -3.13 12.14 -7.20
N SER A 182 -2.02 12.01 -6.45
CA SER A 182 -1.71 12.84 -5.28
C SER A 182 -1.96 14.35 -5.50
N PHE A 183 -2.75 14.94 -4.60
CA PHE A 183 -2.99 16.39 -4.54
C PHE A 183 -1.72 17.12 -4.07
N ILE A 184 -1.05 16.59 -3.04
CA ILE A 184 0.15 17.21 -2.47
C ILE A 184 1.25 17.32 -3.52
N ARG A 185 1.50 16.24 -4.27
CA ARG A 185 2.50 16.23 -5.35
C ARG A 185 2.21 17.30 -6.41
N GLN A 186 0.94 17.46 -6.79
CA GLN A 186 0.52 18.46 -7.78
C GLN A 186 0.70 19.90 -7.26
N GLN A 187 0.32 20.16 -6.01
CA GLN A 187 0.53 21.47 -5.36
C GLN A 187 2.01 21.84 -5.24
N LEU A 188 2.89 20.84 -5.03
CA LEU A 188 4.35 21.05 -5.03
C LEU A 188 4.97 21.21 -6.42
N GLY A 189 4.19 21.11 -7.51
CA GLY A 189 4.71 21.19 -8.87
C GLY A 189 5.60 20.00 -9.28
N ILE A 190 5.48 18.85 -8.60
CA ILE A 190 6.29 17.66 -8.88
C ILE A 190 5.66 16.85 -10.01
N ASN A 191 6.20 17.01 -11.22
CA ASN A 191 5.69 16.39 -12.43
C ASN A 191 6.18 14.95 -12.66
N ILE A 192 5.30 14.08 -13.15
CA ILE A 192 5.66 12.77 -13.70
C ILE A 192 6.12 12.98 -15.14
N ARG A 193 7.44 12.91 -15.38
CA ARG A 193 8.05 13.25 -16.68
C ARG A 193 7.95 12.14 -17.72
N HIS A 194 7.98 10.89 -17.29
CA HIS A 194 7.96 9.73 -18.18
C HIS A 194 6.68 8.93 -17.93
N LYS A 195 5.76 9.05 -18.87
CA LYS A 195 4.60 8.16 -18.99
C LYS A 195 4.81 7.30 -20.22
N ASP A 196 4.51 6.01 -20.10
CA ASP A 196 4.58 5.11 -21.24
C ASP A 196 3.68 5.66 -22.36
N PRO A 197 4.21 5.88 -23.59
CA PRO A 197 3.40 6.37 -24.70
C PRO A 197 2.37 5.34 -25.17
N ILE A 198 2.52 4.06 -24.80
CA ILE A 198 1.65 2.97 -25.24
C ILE A 198 0.71 2.58 -24.09
N SER A 199 -0.61 2.73 -24.30
CA SER A 199 -1.61 2.22 -23.37
C SER A 199 -1.98 0.78 -23.71
N TYR A 200 -1.29 -0.19 -23.13
CA TYR A 200 -1.84 -1.54 -23.03
C TYR A 200 -2.92 -1.57 -21.94
N VAL A 201 -4.12 -2.01 -22.29
CA VAL A 201 -5.23 -2.16 -21.35
C VAL A 201 -5.31 -3.63 -20.94
N TRP A 202 -5.18 -3.88 -19.64
CA TRP A 202 -5.25 -5.22 -19.05
C TRP A 202 -6.54 -5.37 -18.24
N GLY A 203 -7.23 -6.49 -18.45
CA GLY A 203 -8.33 -6.93 -17.58
C GLY A 203 -7.79 -7.85 -16.49
N VAL A 204 -8.22 -7.65 -15.25
CA VAL A 204 -7.86 -8.50 -14.09
C VAL A 204 -9.15 -9.02 -13.47
N MET A 205 -9.22 -10.32 -13.21
CA MET A 205 -10.36 -10.98 -12.60
C MET A 205 -9.89 -11.96 -11.53
N ASP A 206 -10.40 -11.78 -10.31
CA ASP A 206 -10.22 -12.73 -9.22
C ASP A 206 -11.48 -13.62 -9.16
N GLY A 207 -11.31 -14.93 -9.25
CA GLY A 207 -12.42 -15.86 -9.23
C GLY A 207 -11.98 -17.31 -9.05
N VAL A 208 -12.91 -18.14 -8.61
CA VAL A 208 -12.71 -19.59 -8.58
C VAL A 208 -13.01 -20.13 -9.97
N VAL A 209 -12.02 -20.77 -10.59
CA VAL A 209 -12.13 -21.33 -11.94
C VAL A 209 -12.05 -22.85 -11.90
N ARG A 210 -12.85 -23.51 -12.74
CA ARG A 210 -12.72 -24.94 -13.03
C ARG A 210 -12.08 -25.06 -14.41
N THR A 211 -10.86 -25.59 -14.46
CA THR A 211 -10.08 -25.68 -15.71
C THR A 211 -9.31 -26.99 -15.77
N ASN A 212 -8.95 -27.40 -16.99
CA ASN A 212 -8.01 -28.49 -17.25
C ASN A 212 -6.59 -27.96 -17.62
N PHE A 213 -6.36 -26.65 -17.50
CA PHE A 213 -5.05 -26.06 -17.71
C PHE A 213 -4.07 -26.55 -16.63
N PRO A 214 -2.95 -27.20 -16.99
CA PRO A 214 -2.17 -28.00 -16.05
C PRO A 214 -1.39 -27.16 -15.02
N ASP A 215 -1.02 -25.93 -15.35
CA ASP A 215 -0.24 -25.05 -14.45
C ASP A 215 -1.13 -23.99 -13.75
N ILE A 216 -2.41 -24.30 -13.49
CA ILE A 216 -3.32 -23.40 -12.75
C ILE A 216 -3.05 -23.40 -11.24
N GLU A 217 -2.55 -24.51 -10.70
CA GLU A 217 -2.26 -24.65 -9.29
C GLU A 217 -0.85 -24.12 -8.97
N VAL A 218 -0.77 -23.37 -7.88
CA VAL A 218 0.51 -23.03 -7.27
C VAL A 218 0.92 -24.26 -6.48
N SER A 219 1.92 -25.01 -6.96
CA SER A 219 2.36 -26.28 -6.36
C SER A 219 2.57 -26.16 -4.85
N GLU A 220 1.94 -27.06 -4.07
CA GLU A 220 2.13 -27.20 -2.62
C GLU A 220 3.57 -27.49 -2.22
#